data_AF-A0A1G1I7R8-F1
#
_entry.id   AF-A0A1G1I7R8-F1
#
_cell.length_a   1.000
_cell.length_b   1.000
_cell.length_c   1.000
_cell.angle_alpha   90.00
_cell.angle_beta   90.00
_cell.angle_gamma   90.00
#
_symmetry.space_group_name_H-M   'P 1'
#
loop_
_entity.id
_entity.type
_entity.pdbx_description
1 polymer ?
#
loop_
_entity_poly.entity_id
_entity_poly.type
_entity_poly.pdbx_seq_one_letter_code
_entity_poly.pdbx_strand_id
1 'polypeptide(L)'
;MDESRTPSKRLLVCAVVDCLALAIWVGGLIVIIGAVIPAVFNSFGMEPGGRFLTRVFDGYNRLVLVAMAAMGGTIAVRGWMLQAGEQPGIMPGRAETILFGTMALMASLIIFVLGPQSVALQEVAFRTREENAHKAALDAFFRVHMIVRGLYIVNLVLGIGLLTVKLKSFLKKAA
;
A
#
# COMPACT_ATOMS: atom_id res chain seq x y z
N MET A 1 12.89 -5.73 43.20
CA MET A 1 11.50 -5.87 42.74
C MET A 1 11.42 -5.16 41.40
N ASP A 2 11.57 -5.91 40.32
CA ASP A 2 11.56 -5.39 38.94
C ASP A 2 10.12 -5.50 38.43
N GLU A 3 9.36 -4.43 38.64
CA GLU A 3 7.95 -4.35 38.30
C GLU A 3 7.85 -4.19 36.78
N SER A 4 7.67 -5.33 36.13
CA SER A 4 7.22 -5.53 34.75
C SER A 4 6.81 -4.22 34.04
N ARG A 5 7.67 -3.74 33.14
CA ARG A 5 7.33 -2.75 32.11
C ARG A 5 6.24 -3.33 31.21
N THR A 6 5.00 -3.35 31.69
CA THR A 6 3.85 -3.68 30.87
C THR A 6 3.70 -2.54 29.86
N PRO A 7 3.79 -2.81 28.55
CA PRO A 7 3.55 -1.76 27.56
C PRO A 7 2.15 -1.22 27.81
N SER A 8 2.00 0.11 27.86
CA SER A 8 0.69 0.72 28.08
C SER A 8 -0.29 0.15 27.05
N LYS A 9 -1.52 -0.22 27.49
CA LYS A 9 -2.52 -0.87 26.63
C LYS A 9 -2.70 -0.15 25.28
N ARG A 10 -2.54 1.18 25.28
CA ARG A 10 -2.59 2.05 24.10
C ARG A 10 -1.46 1.78 23.09
N LEU A 11 -0.22 1.56 23.56
CA LEU A 11 0.92 1.25 22.70
C LEU A 11 0.78 -0.12 22.03
N LEU A 12 0.26 -1.11 22.77
CA LEU A 12 -0.03 -2.43 22.21
C LEU A 12 -1.08 -2.35 21.10
N VAL A 13 -2.18 -1.62 21.34
CA VAL A 13 -3.20 -1.38 20.31
C VAL A 13 -2.60 -0.73 19.07
N CYS A 14 -1.78 0.31 19.22
CA CYS A 14 -1.12 0.96 18.08
C CYS A 14 -0.20 -0.02 17.32
N ALA A 15 0.53 -0.88 18.03
CA ALA A 15 1.42 -1.87 17.42
C ALA A 15 0.63 -2.92 16.62
N VAL A 16 -0.48 -3.41 17.18
CA VAL A 16 -1.37 -4.37 16.48
C VAL A 16 -1.98 -3.72 15.24
N VAL A 17 -2.46 -2.48 15.35
CA VAL A 17 -3.00 -1.72 14.22
C VAL A 17 -1.95 -1.52 13.11
N ASP A 18 -0.72 -1.14 13.47
CA ASP A 18 0.39 -1.00 12.51
C ASP A 18 0.67 -2.33 11.77
N CYS A 19 0.70 -3.45 12.50
CA CYS A 19 0.96 -4.78 11.92
C CYS A 19 -0.18 -5.22 10.99
N LEU A 20 -1.44 -5.03 11.39
CA LEU A 20 -2.59 -5.36 10.55
C LEU A 20 -2.64 -4.50 9.29
N ALA A 21 -2.39 -3.19 9.42
CA ALA A 21 -2.35 -2.27 8.29
C ALA A 21 -1.26 -2.68 7.28
N LEU A 22 -0.05 -3.00 7.76
CA LEU A 22 1.02 -3.48 6.89
C LEU A 22 0.72 -4.84 6.27
N ALA A 23 0.13 -5.77 7.01
CA ALA A 23 -0.25 -7.08 6.49
C ALA A 23 -1.27 -6.96 5.36
N ILE A 24 -2.28 -6.10 5.51
CA ILE A 24 -3.27 -5.82 4.46
C ILE A 24 -2.62 -5.18 3.25
N TRP A 25 -1.78 -4.15 3.47
CA TRP A 25 -1.16 -3.39 2.38
C TRP A 25 -0.18 -4.25 1.58
N VAL A 26 0.81 -4.85 2.25
CA VAL A 26 1.88 -5.65 1.63
C VAL A 26 1.35 -7.00 1.18
N GLY A 27 0.62 -7.71 2.05
CA GLY A 27 0.07 -9.02 1.75
C GLY A 27 -0.97 -8.99 0.64
N GLY A 28 -1.86 -7.99 0.65
CA GLY A 28 -2.83 -7.80 -0.42
C GLY A 28 -2.16 -7.61 -1.78
N LEU A 29 -1.07 -6.84 -1.84
CA LEU A 29 -0.34 -6.60 -3.08
C LEU A 29 0.38 -7.87 -3.59
N ILE A 30 0.98 -8.66 -2.69
CA ILE A 30 1.59 -9.94 -3.03
C ILE A 30 0.56 -10.89 -3.63
N VAL A 31 -0.62 -11.00 -3.00
CA VAL A 31 -1.70 -11.87 -3.49
C VAL A 31 -2.19 -11.43 -4.87
N ILE A 32 -2.38 -10.12 -5.07
CA ILE A 32 -2.84 -9.60 -6.36
C ILE A 32 -1.82 -9.91 -7.46
N ILE A 33 -0.54 -9.62 -7.23
CA ILE A 33 0.52 -9.79 -8.22
C ILE A 33 0.79 -11.27 -8.49
N GLY A 34 0.91 -12.08 -7.44
CA GLY A 34 1.34 -13.47 -7.53
C GLY A 34 0.24 -14.45 -7.94
N ALA A 35 -1.02 -14.17 -7.60
CA ALA A 35 -2.11 -15.11 -7.79
C ALA A 35 -3.26 -14.54 -8.64
N VAL A 36 -3.76 -13.35 -8.32
CA VAL A 36 -4.98 -12.83 -8.96
C VAL A 36 -4.74 -12.46 -10.42
N ILE A 37 -3.68 -11.70 -10.71
CA ILE A 37 -3.37 -11.27 -12.09
C ILE A 37 -3.21 -12.47 -13.04
N PRO A 38 -2.35 -13.47 -12.75
CA PRO A 38 -2.23 -14.66 -13.60
C PRO A 38 -3.54 -15.42 -13.76
N ALA A 39 -4.27 -15.66 -12.67
CA ALA A 39 -5.51 -16.43 -12.70
C ALA A 39 -6.57 -15.76 -13.58
N VAL A 40 -6.70 -14.43 -13.50
CA VAL A 40 -7.67 -13.66 -14.27
C VAL A 40 -7.37 -13.70 -15.76
N PHE A 41 -6.12 -13.45 -16.16
CA PHE A 41 -5.75 -13.46 -17.58
C PHE A 41 -5.80 -14.86 -18.20
N ASN A 42 -5.51 -15.91 -17.42
CA ASN A 42 -5.66 -17.28 -17.87
C ASN A 42 -7.13 -17.68 -18.09
N SER A 43 -8.07 -17.04 -17.39
CA SER A 43 -9.49 -17.45 -17.39
C SER A 43 -10.40 -16.58 -18.29
N PHE A 44 -10.17 -15.27 -18.35
CA PHE A 44 -11.14 -14.29 -18.90
C PHE A 44 -10.68 -13.57 -20.17
N GLY A 45 -9.42 -13.77 -20.62
CA GLY A 45 -8.85 -13.00 -21.73
C GLY A 45 -8.59 -11.53 -21.39
N MET A 46 -8.14 -10.75 -22.37
CA MET A 46 -7.57 -9.41 -22.14
C MET A 46 -8.58 -8.34 -21.68
N GLU A 47 -9.69 -8.16 -22.40
CA GLU A 47 -10.67 -7.10 -22.09
C GLU A 47 -11.47 -7.36 -20.81
N PRO A 48 -12.10 -8.54 -20.62
CA PRO A 48 -12.86 -8.82 -19.41
C PRO A 48 -11.92 -8.95 -18.19
N GLY A 49 -10.74 -9.54 -18.38
CA GLY A 49 -9.71 -9.63 -17.35
C GLY A 49 -9.20 -8.26 -16.90
N GLY A 50 -8.93 -7.36 -17.85
CA GLY A 50 -8.54 -5.99 -17.56
C GLY A 50 -9.58 -5.23 -16.73
N ARG A 51 -10.87 -5.31 -17.10
CA ARG A 51 -11.96 -4.66 -16.32
C ARG A 51 -12.14 -5.27 -14.93
N PHE A 52 -11.94 -6.58 -14.80
CA PHE A 52 -11.98 -7.26 -13.51
C PHE A 52 -10.84 -6.78 -12.61
N LEU A 53 -9.62 -6.69 -13.14
CA LEU A 53 -8.46 -6.22 -12.39
C LEU A 53 -8.63 -4.77 -11.92
N THR A 54 -9.21 -3.89 -12.74
CA THR A 54 -9.54 -2.52 -12.30
C THR A 54 -10.39 -2.53 -11.03
N ARG A 55 -11.45 -3.37 -10.97
CA ARG A 55 -12.29 -3.49 -9.76
C ARG A 55 -11.55 -4.07 -8.57
N VAL A 56 -10.66 -5.05 -8.78
CA VAL A 56 -9.81 -5.62 -7.73
C VAL A 56 -8.89 -4.55 -7.15
N PHE A 57 -8.22 -3.78 -8.02
CA PHE A 57 -7.33 -2.70 -7.60
C PHE A 57 -8.09 -1.55 -6.94
N ASP A 58 -9.31 -1.21 -7.37
CA ASP A 58 -10.15 -0.22 -6.67
C ASP A 58 -10.50 -0.67 -5.25
N GLY A 59 -10.89 -1.93 -5.08
CA GLY A 59 -11.15 -2.51 -3.76
C GLY A 59 -9.91 -2.51 -2.88
N TYR A 60 -8.78 -2.94 -3.43
CA TYR A 60 -7.48 -2.92 -2.75
C TYR A 60 -7.06 -1.50 -2.37
N ASN A 61 -7.18 -0.53 -3.26
CA ASN A 61 -6.82 0.86 -3.03
C ASN A 61 -7.63 1.49 -1.89
N ARG A 62 -8.93 1.16 -1.78
CA ARG A 62 -9.74 1.56 -0.62
C ARG A 62 -9.21 0.98 0.68
N LEU A 63 -8.81 -0.30 0.70
CA LEU A 63 -8.18 -0.92 1.87
C LEU A 63 -6.84 -0.26 2.22
N VAL A 64 -6.04 0.09 1.20
CA VAL A 64 -4.78 0.83 1.39
C VAL A 64 -5.02 2.20 2.00
N LEU A 65 -6.06 2.95 1.58
CA LEU A 65 -6.40 4.23 2.21
C LEU A 65 -6.73 4.07 3.70
N VAL A 66 -7.48 3.03 4.06
CA VAL A 66 -7.80 2.72 5.46
C VAL A 66 -6.54 2.35 6.24
N ALA A 67 -5.68 1.49 5.68
CA ALA A 67 -4.41 1.11 6.29
C ALA A 67 -3.48 2.32 6.49
N MET A 68 -3.41 3.20 5.49
CA MET A 68 -2.64 4.44 5.53
C MET A 68 -3.17 5.39 6.60
N ALA A 69 -4.49 5.58 6.69
CA ALA A 69 -5.09 6.40 7.73
C ALA A 69 -4.85 5.81 9.13
N ALA A 70 -4.94 4.49 9.28
CA ALA A 70 -4.68 3.81 10.54
C ALA A 70 -3.23 4.01 11.02
N MET A 71 -2.25 3.80 10.14
CA MET A 71 -0.83 4.01 10.46
C MET A 71 -0.48 5.50 10.66
N GLY A 72 -1.09 6.40 9.89
CA GLY A 72 -0.96 7.84 10.13
C GLY A 72 -1.51 8.24 11.50
N GLY A 73 -2.65 7.66 11.89
CA GLY A 73 -3.27 7.83 13.20
C GLY A 73 -2.40 7.35 14.35
N THR A 74 -1.75 6.18 14.23
CA THR A 74 -0.84 5.69 15.28
C THR A 74 0.39 6.59 15.46
N ILE A 75 0.94 7.13 14.37
CA ILE A 75 2.03 8.12 14.42
C ILE A 75 1.56 9.41 15.10
N ALA A 76 0.38 9.93 14.73
CA ALA A 76 -0.18 11.15 15.30
C ALA A 76 -0.45 11.01 16.81
N VAL A 77 -1.09 9.91 17.23
CA VAL A 77 -1.38 9.62 18.65
C VAL A 77 -0.09 9.53 19.46
N ARG A 78 0.94 8.84 18.95
CA ARG A 78 2.25 8.76 19.62
C ARG A 78 2.95 10.13 19.68
N GLY A 79 2.78 10.97 18.65
CA GLY A 79 3.28 12.34 18.63
C GLY A 79 2.61 13.25 19.66
N TRP A 80 1.29 13.15 19.80
CA TRP A 80 0.53 13.89 20.81
C TRP A 80 0.90 13.47 22.24
N MET A 81 1.09 12.17 22.50
CA MET A 81 1.55 11.67 23.81
C MET A 81 2.91 12.25 24.21
N LEU A 82 3.85 12.34 23.25
CA LEU A 82 5.17 12.95 23.46
C LEU A 82 5.03 14.44 23.84
N GLN A 83 4.18 15.19 23.13
CA GLN A 83 3.95 16.61 23.42
C GLN A 83 3.29 16.83 24.79
N ALA A 84 2.46 15.88 25.24
CA ALA A 84 1.81 15.92 26.55
C ALA A 84 2.75 15.54 27.72
N GLY A 85 4.03 15.27 27.46
CA GLY A 85 5.02 14.91 28.48
C GLY A 85 4.91 13.46 28.98
N GLU A 86 4.03 12.64 28.40
CA GLU A 86 4.05 11.20 28.62
C GLU A 86 5.29 10.63 27.92
N GLN A 87 6.12 9.84 28.61
CA GLN A 87 7.22 9.14 27.95
C GLN A 87 6.62 8.09 27.00
N PRO A 88 6.62 8.32 25.68
CA PRO A 88 6.18 7.30 24.75
C PRO A 88 7.34 6.32 24.71
N GLY A 89 7.19 5.17 25.36
CA GLY A 89 8.23 4.14 25.41
C GLY A 89 8.73 3.68 24.03
N ILE A 90 8.06 4.07 22.94
CA ILE A 90 8.43 3.76 21.56
C ILE A 90 8.03 4.91 20.61
N MET A 91 8.94 5.84 20.32
CA MET A 91 8.80 6.70 19.14
C MET A 91 8.99 5.85 17.86
N PRO A 92 8.21 6.08 16.79
CA PRO A 92 8.55 5.54 15.49
C PRO A 92 9.96 6.07 15.12
N GLY A 93 10.87 5.16 14.77
CA GLY A 93 12.20 5.57 14.34
C GLY A 93 12.11 6.44 13.08
N ARG A 94 13.09 7.34 12.87
CA ARG A 94 13.17 8.17 11.64
C ARG A 94 13.00 7.35 10.36
N ALA A 95 13.58 6.15 10.32
CA ALA A 95 13.44 5.22 9.20
C ALA A 95 12.00 4.74 9.00
N GLU A 96 11.23 4.46 10.06
CA GLU A 96 9.82 4.06 9.95
C GLU A 96 8.97 5.18 9.35
N THR A 97 9.16 6.41 9.84
CA THR A 97 8.41 7.58 9.35
C THR A 97 8.74 7.91 7.90
N ILE A 98 10.03 7.85 7.51
CA ILE A 98 10.44 8.09 6.12
C ILE A 98 9.86 7.03 5.20
N LEU A 99 10.01 5.74 5.54
CA LEU A 99 9.49 4.64 4.73
C LEU A 99 7.97 4.74 4.57
N PHE A 100 7.24 4.93 5.66
CA PHE A 100 5.79 5.10 5.61
C PHE A 100 5.39 6.34 4.80
N GLY A 101 6.06 7.48 5.00
CA GLY A 101 5.79 8.71 4.26
C GLY A 101 5.99 8.55 2.75
N THR A 102 7.07 7.88 2.33
CA THR A 102 7.31 7.57 0.92
C THR A 102 6.26 6.62 0.36
N MET A 103 5.89 5.56 1.09
CA MET A 103 4.83 4.63 0.68
C MET A 103 3.47 5.32 0.52
N ALA A 104 3.11 6.19 1.48
CA ALA A 104 1.85 6.94 1.49
C ALA A 104 1.78 7.94 0.32
N LEU A 105 2.88 8.63 0.02
CA LEU A 105 2.97 9.55 -1.11
C LEU A 105 2.77 8.79 -2.44
N MET A 106 3.47 7.67 -2.62
CA MET A 106 3.34 6.85 -3.82
C MET A 106 1.94 6.26 -3.96
N ALA A 107 1.35 5.74 -2.88
CA ALA A 107 -0.01 5.22 -2.92
C ALA A 107 -1.01 6.32 -3.26
N SER A 108 -0.88 7.51 -2.71
CA SER A 108 -1.73 8.66 -3.04
C SER A 108 -1.63 9.02 -4.52
N LEU A 109 -0.41 9.06 -5.07
CA LEU A 109 -0.20 9.31 -6.50
C LEU A 109 -0.88 8.25 -7.39
N ILE A 110 -0.74 6.98 -7.02
CA ILE A 110 -1.39 5.89 -7.77
C ILE A 110 -2.92 6.01 -7.68
N ILE A 111 -3.47 6.21 -6.48
CA ILE A 111 -4.90 6.16 -6.24
C ILE A 111 -5.62 7.36 -6.86
N PHE A 112 -5.08 8.56 -6.72
CA PHE A 112 -5.77 9.79 -7.11
C PHE A 112 -5.41 10.31 -8.50
N VAL A 113 -4.28 9.87 -9.08
CA VAL A 113 -3.80 10.40 -10.35
C VAL A 113 -3.65 9.30 -11.39
N LEU A 114 -2.72 8.37 -11.16
CA LEU A 114 -2.31 7.43 -12.22
C LEU A 114 -3.32 6.31 -12.46
N GLY A 115 -4.01 5.86 -11.42
CA GLY A 115 -5.07 4.85 -11.49
C GLY A 115 -6.24 5.33 -12.35
N PRO A 116 -6.88 6.46 -12.01
CA PRO A 116 -7.95 7.03 -12.83
C PRO A 116 -7.53 7.29 -14.28
N GLN A 117 -6.31 7.79 -14.51
CA GLN A 117 -5.76 7.96 -15.85
C GLN A 117 -5.63 6.63 -16.61
N SER A 118 -5.12 5.58 -15.96
CA SER A 118 -4.98 4.25 -16.56
C SER A 118 -6.34 3.67 -16.95
N VAL A 119 -7.38 3.86 -16.14
CA VAL A 119 -8.74 3.37 -16.43
C VAL A 119 -9.36 4.13 -17.61
N ALA A 120 -9.23 5.45 -17.63
CA ALA A 120 -9.73 6.27 -18.74
C ALA A 120 -9.09 5.84 -20.08
N LEU A 121 -7.77 5.63 -20.10
CA LEU A 121 -7.05 5.18 -21.29
C LEU A 121 -7.45 3.75 -21.70
N GLN A 122 -7.68 2.86 -20.73
CA GLN A 122 -8.17 1.51 -20.98
C GLN A 122 -9.53 1.51 -21.66
N GLU A 123 -10.46 2.35 -21.22
CA GLU A 123 -11.78 2.48 -21.84
C GLU A 123 -11.71 3.01 -23.27
N VAL A 124 -10.85 4.00 -23.52
CA VAL A 124 -10.62 4.51 -24.88
C VAL A 124 -10.03 3.41 -25.77
N ALA A 125 -9.02 2.68 -25.29
CA ALA A 125 -8.43 1.58 -26.03
C ALA A 125 -9.47 0.51 -26.41
N PHE A 126 -10.36 0.13 -25.50
CA PHE A 126 -11.36 -0.91 -25.75
C PHE A 126 -12.57 -0.45 -26.58
N ARG A 127 -12.85 0.86 -26.65
CA ARG A 127 -13.97 1.39 -27.46
C ARG A 127 -13.56 1.67 -28.91
N THR A 128 -12.29 2.00 -29.15
CA THR A 128 -11.80 2.37 -30.49
C THR A 128 -11.70 1.15 -31.40
N ARG A 129 -12.45 1.18 -32.51
CA ARG A 129 -12.50 0.12 -33.54
C ARG A 129 -11.55 0.38 -34.72
N GLU A 130 -11.17 1.64 -34.93
CA GLU A 130 -10.22 2.03 -35.98
C GLU A 130 -8.81 1.57 -35.62
N GLU A 131 -8.15 0.85 -36.51
CA GLU A 131 -6.89 0.15 -36.21
C GLU A 131 -5.75 1.07 -35.76
N ASN A 132 -5.58 2.21 -36.44
CA ASN A 132 -4.51 3.16 -36.12
C ASN A 132 -4.77 3.88 -34.79
N ALA A 133 -6.01 4.33 -34.56
CA ALA A 133 -6.40 4.98 -33.30
C ALA A 133 -6.42 3.98 -32.12
N HIS A 134 -6.73 2.71 -32.37
CA HIS A 134 -6.70 1.64 -31.36
C HIS A 134 -5.27 1.37 -30.88
N LYS A 135 -4.30 1.24 -31.81
CA LYS A 135 -2.88 1.06 -31.47
C LYS A 135 -2.34 2.24 -30.65
N ALA A 136 -2.67 3.48 -31.03
CA ALA A 136 -2.25 4.66 -30.29
C ALA A 136 -2.82 4.70 -28.86
N ALA A 137 -4.10 4.36 -28.70
CA ALA A 137 -4.75 4.29 -27.39
C ALA A 137 -4.17 3.19 -26.49
N LEU A 138 -3.87 2.01 -27.06
CA LEU A 138 -3.20 0.93 -26.34
C LEU A 138 -1.79 1.31 -25.89
N ASP A 139 -0.99 1.94 -26.75
CA ASP A 139 0.35 2.40 -26.38
C ASP A 139 0.32 3.41 -25.22
N ALA A 140 -0.62 4.37 -25.30
CA ALA A 140 -0.84 5.32 -24.20
C ALA A 140 -1.25 4.61 -22.89
N PHE A 141 -2.18 3.66 -22.97
CA PHE A 141 -2.57 2.84 -21.83
C PHE A 141 -1.37 2.07 -21.25
N PHE A 142 -0.61 1.34 -22.07
CA PHE A 142 0.52 0.54 -21.59
C PHE A 142 1.61 1.38 -20.97
N ARG A 143 1.92 2.56 -21.52
CA ARG A 143 2.90 3.49 -20.93
C ARG A 143 2.51 3.90 -19.51
N VAL A 144 1.25 4.32 -19.30
CA VAL A 144 0.77 4.69 -17.95
C VAL A 144 0.69 3.46 -17.03
N HIS A 145 0.18 2.35 -17.54
CA HIS A 145 0.03 1.11 -16.79
C HIS A 145 1.38 0.56 -16.31
N MET A 146 2.44 0.63 -17.13
CA MET A 146 3.78 0.22 -16.75
C MET A 146 4.37 1.09 -15.63
N ILE A 147 4.10 2.40 -15.65
CA ILE A 147 4.49 3.31 -14.56
C ILE A 147 3.76 2.91 -13.27
N VAL A 148 2.44 2.72 -13.34
CA VAL A 148 1.62 2.30 -12.17
C VAL A 148 2.14 0.99 -11.60
N ARG A 149 2.40 0.00 -12.45
CA ARG A 149 2.94 -1.31 -12.04
C ARG A 149 4.31 -1.16 -11.37
N GLY A 150 5.21 -0.36 -11.95
CA GLY A 150 6.51 -0.08 -11.36
C GLY A 150 6.40 0.57 -9.98
N LEU A 151 5.50 1.54 -9.82
CA LEU A 151 5.26 2.18 -8.52
C LEU A 151 4.69 1.20 -7.49
N TYR A 152 3.78 0.30 -7.87
CA TYR A 152 3.32 -0.75 -6.95
C TYR A 152 4.47 -1.67 -6.50
N ILE A 153 5.36 -2.07 -7.41
CA ILE A 153 6.52 -2.91 -7.04
C ILE A 153 7.48 -2.18 -6.09
N VAL A 154 7.78 -0.90 -6.37
CA VAL A 154 8.61 -0.10 -5.47
C VAL A 154 7.93 0.06 -4.11
N ASN A 155 6.62 0.32 -4.08
CA ASN A 155 5.86 0.43 -2.84
C ASN A 155 5.86 -0.90 -2.04
N LEU A 156 5.78 -2.04 -2.73
CA LEU A 156 5.90 -3.36 -2.14
C LEU A 156 7.27 -3.54 -1.45
N VAL A 157 8.36 -3.20 -2.13
CA VAL A 157 9.72 -3.29 -1.58
C VAL A 157 9.87 -2.40 -0.34
N LEU A 158 9.36 -1.16 -0.39
CA LEU A 158 9.36 -0.26 0.75
C LEU A 158 8.55 -0.83 1.93
N GLY A 159 7.39 -1.44 1.66
CA GLY A 159 6.56 -2.10 2.68
C GLY A 159 7.25 -3.28 3.35
N ILE A 160 7.96 -4.12 2.57
CA ILE A 160 8.80 -5.20 3.11
C ILE A 160 9.95 -4.63 3.96
N GLY A 161 10.56 -3.53 3.51
CA GLY A 161 11.58 -2.80 4.27
C GLY A 161 11.05 -2.29 5.62
N LEU A 162 9.86 -1.69 5.61
CA LEU A 162 9.20 -1.20 6.83
C LEU A 162 8.84 -2.34 7.78
N LEU A 163 8.35 -3.47 7.26
CA LEU A 163 8.11 -4.68 8.05
C LEU A 163 9.40 -5.18 8.71
N THR A 164 10.51 -5.19 7.97
CA THR A 164 11.82 -5.61 8.48
C THR A 164 12.30 -4.69 9.61
N VAL A 165 12.15 -3.37 9.46
CA VAL A 165 12.50 -2.39 10.50
C VAL A 165 11.66 -2.62 11.76
N LYS A 166 10.35 -2.81 11.62
CA LYS A 166 9.47 -3.10 12.76
C LYS A 166 9.82 -4.43 13.44
N LEU A 167 10.09 -5.48 12.67
CA LEU A 167 10.48 -6.78 13.22
C LEU A 167 11.80 -6.69 14.00
N LYS A 168 12.81 -5.99 13.47
CA LYS A 168 14.06 -5.73 14.20
C LYS A 168 13.82 -4.97 15.50
N SER A 169 12.95 -3.96 15.49
CA SER A 169 12.56 -3.20 16.68
C SER A 169 11.86 -4.07 17.73
N PHE A 170 11.04 -5.04 17.31
CA PHE A 170 10.44 -6.03 18.22
C PHE A 170 11.46 -7.02 18.78
N LEU A 171 12.31 -7.61 17.92
CA LEU A 171 13.31 -8.61 18.35
C LEU A 171 14.33 -8.03 19.33
N LYS A 172 14.83 -6.81 19.07
CA LYS A 172 15.75 -6.12 19.99
C LYS A 172 15.16 -5.88 21.39
N LYS A 173 13.83 -5.91 21.53
CA LYS A 173 13.14 -5.73 22.81
C LYS A 173 12.77 -7.03 23.50
N ALA A 174 12.76 -8.14 22.76
CA ALA A 174 12.50 -9.47 23.29
C ALA A 174 13.77 -10.18 23.79
N ALA A 175 14.95 -9.73 23.32
CA ALA A 175 16.28 -10.14 23.79
C ALA A 175 16.77 -9.21 24.90
#